data_AF-A0A8B9MYS8-F1
#
_entry.id   AF-A0A8B9MYS8-F1
#
_cell.length_a   1.000
_cell.length_b   1.000
_cell.length_c   1.000
_cell.angle_alpha   90.00
_cell.angle_beta   90.00
_cell.angle_gamma   90.00
#
_symmetry.space_group_name_H-M   'P 1'
#
loop_
_entity.id
_entity.type
_entity.pdbx_description
1 polymer ?
#
loop_
_entity_poly.entity_id
_entity_poly.type
_entity_poly.pdbx_seq_one_letter_code
_entity_poly.pdbx_strand_id
1 'polypeptide(L)'
;MQRRVLGLLQVYAPFKAMLLSSQASAARLVSDTYLAKLLEGLSSLRVQRALCDVTLEAEGICFPAHKIILASASNYCKILFVGNLTRAGSLDGNIRLKAVSAAGLRNVLNFIYSNKLDLSLQNIEETFKAAETLLVREVIKLCFRFLEGCLNCENCMDVLNIAKKLGPAELRQKAMCYIGQHYKQILADPQCLKDVDRVTLCEILDRTDTEGCSELVLFRVAVSWLQHDCTRLKDAADILRHIRFPLIPLRDLQRYVQEMPLMRLDSGCHRYLQEALNYHSQLYAQPVLQTQSTSLRSGSTVLLVAGGRTAENCVCREMWAADQSCSTWHKVGDLCVPVYNHCVVIINDFLFVIGGQCKFDPTGKQPSNEVRHKKPSALEKYVLSDCIFAVGGGTLLGTLTHTVELYQPTDNKWEFAAPFPRPIADHAGTTHKGILYISGDRASRKQHIFIVPLIFAGILMSQSKPAPTPITLTAPVSLSCCVSTASLPSRMAGIIFFPSR
;
A
#
# COMPACT_ATOMS: atom_id res chain seq x y z
N MET A 1 12.93 68.40 -22.54
CA MET A 1 11.56 68.02 -22.98
C MET A 1 11.15 66.81 -22.14
N GLN A 2 10.39 67.00 -21.03
CA GLN A 2 8.93 66.74 -20.90
C GLN A 2 8.57 65.28 -21.27
N ARG A 3 7.98 64.39 -20.45
CA ARG A 3 7.09 64.40 -19.25
C ARG A 3 7.31 63.07 -18.45
N ARG A 4 7.42 63.04 -17.11
CA ARG A 4 6.42 62.64 -16.07
C ARG A 4 5.40 61.56 -16.53
N VAL A 5 5.13 60.47 -15.79
CA VAL A 5 4.44 60.39 -14.48
C VAL A 5 4.67 59.03 -13.78
N LEU A 6 4.74 59.06 -12.43
CA LEU A 6 4.82 57.95 -11.46
C LEU A 6 3.59 57.03 -11.44
N GLY A 7 3.80 55.73 -11.17
CA GLY A 7 2.76 54.79 -10.73
C GLY A 7 3.02 54.26 -9.32
N LEU A 8 2.29 54.77 -8.32
CA LEU A 8 2.14 54.22 -6.98
C LEU A 8 0.69 53.69 -6.87
N LEU A 9 0.55 52.37 -6.66
CA LEU A 9 -0.71 51.71 -6.38
C LEU A 9 -1.01 51.80 -4.88
N GLN A 10 -1.94 52.69 -4.53
CA GLN A 10 -2.57 52.74 -3.20
C GLN A 10 -4.06 52.44 -3.37
N VAL A 11 -4.49 51.38 -2.71
CA VAL A 11 -5.87 50.86 -2.68
C VAL A 11 -6.74 51.77 -1.82
N TYR A 12 -7.85 52.28 -2.37
CA TYR A 12 -8.93 52.89 -1.59
C TYR A 12 -10.31 52.57 -2.18
N ALA A 13 -11.14 51.94 -1.34
CA ALA A 13 -12.61 51.94 -1.27
C ALA A 13 -13.47 51.40 -2.43
N PRO A 14 -14.66 50.89 -2.07
CA PRO A 14 -15.87 51.37 -2.74
C PRO A 14 -16.85 51.96 -1.71
N PHE A 15 -17.24 53.21 -1.97
CA PHE A 15 -18.43 53.86 -1.43
C PHE A 15 -19.55 53.63 -2.46
N LYS A 16 -20.73 53.13 -2.05
CA LYS A 16 -21.94 53.20 -2.89
C LYS A 16 -23.21 53.45 -2.07
N ALA A 17 -23.72 54.67 -2.25
CA ALA A 17 -25.12 55.12 -2.33
C ALA A 17 -26.02 55.23 -1.07
N MET A 18 -26.14 56.47 -0.56
CA MET A 18 -27.28 57.41 -0.66
C MET A 18 -28.70 57.08 -0.10
N LEU A 19 -29.03 57.80 1.00
CA LEU A 19 -30.30 58.49 1.39
C LEU A 19 -31.67 57.78 1.27
N LEU A 20 -32.30 57.42 2.40
CA LEU A 20 -33.46 58.10 3.02
C LEU A 20 -34.15 57.21 4.09
N SER A 21 -34.81 57.91 5.02
CA SER A 21 -35.69 57.44 6.11
C SER A 21 -35.02 57.07 7.43
N SER A 22 -35.51 57.77 8.45
CA SER A 22 -35.13 57.81 9.84
C SER A 22 -35.55 56.54 10.58
N GLN A 23 -34.60 55.64 10.84
CA GLN A 23 -34.57 54.85 12.07
C GLN A 23 -33.10 54.72 12.42
N ALA A 24 -32.71 55.15 13.63
CA ALA A 24 -31.38 54.88 14.14
C ALA A 24 -31.21 53.35 14.19
N SER A 25 -30.61 52.78 13.14
CA SER A 25 -30.27 51.37 13.12
C SER A 25 -29.15 51.18 14.13
N ALA A 26 -29.42 50.45 15.20
CA ALA A 26 -28.42 50.17 16.21
C ALA A 26 -27.22 49.48 15.53
N ALA A 27 -26.10 50.19 15.37
CA ALA A 27 -24.88 49.65 14.80
C ALA A 27 -24.05 49.01 15.92
N ARG A 28 -23.83 47.70 15.84
CA ARG A 28 -22.95 46.97 16.78
C ARG A 28 -21.50 47.13 16.35
N LEU A 29 -20.72 47.86 17.14
CA LEU A 29 -19.28 48.05 16.93
C LEU A 29 -18.48 47.11 17.85
N VAL A 30 -17.40 46.52 17.34
CA VAL A 30 -16.48 45.65 18.08
C VAL A 30 -15.07 46.21 17.97
N SER A 31 -14.31 46.20 19.07
CA SER A 31 -12.92 46.61 19.07
C SER A 31 -12.00 45.45 18.75
N ASP A 32 -11.16 45.60 17.73
CA ASP A 32 -10.20 44.58 17.31
C ASP A 32 -8.99 44.43 18.26
N THR A 33 -8.77 45.40 19.16
CA THR A 33 -7.58 45.45 20.03
C THR A 33 -7.88 45.26 21.52
N TYR A 34 -9.16 45.33 21.92
CA TYR A 34 -9.55 45.27 23.33
C TYR A 34 -9.11 43.98 24.02
N LEU A 35 -9.30 42.82 23.39
CA LEU A 35 -8.96 41.51 23.98
C LEU A 35 -7.44 41.36 24.20
N ALA A 36 -6.62 41.85 23.26
CA ALA A 36 -5.17 41.82 23.39
C ALA A 36 -4.68 42.71 24.55
N LYS A 37 -5.18 43.96 24.62
CA LYS A 37 -4.84 44.89 25.71
C LYS A 37 -5.32 44.39 27.08
N LEU A 38 -6.48 43.73 27.14
CA LEU A 38 -6.99 43.12 28.37
C LEU A 38 -6.04 42.01 28.86
N LEU A 39 -5.61 41.11 27.97
CA LEU A 39 -4.65 40.06 28.32
C LEU A 39 -3.30 40.63 28.75
N GLU A 40 -2.78 41.64 28.06
CA GLU A 40 -1.55 42.34 28.46
C GLU A 40 -1.67 42.94 29.87
N GLY A 41 -2.80 43.59 30.17
CA GLY A 41 -3.09 44.12 31.51
C GLY A 41 -3.14 43.02 32.58
N LEU A 42 -3.84 41.91 32.31
CA LEU A 42 -3.92 40.76 33.21
C LEU A 42 -2.55 40.10 33.46
N SER A 43 -1.73 40.01 32.42
CA SER A 43 -0.35 39.49 32.50
C SER A 43 0.51 40.41 33.36
N SER A 44 0.44 41.73 33.16
CA SER A 44 1.14 42.73 33.98
C SER A 44 0.77 42.64 35.45
N LEU A 45 -0.54 42.53 35.77
CA LEU A 45 -1.02 42.35 37.15
C LEU A 45 -0.44 41.08 37.80
N ARG A 46 -0.41 39.97 37.05
CA ARG A 46 0.18 38.71 37.53
C ARG A 46 1.67 38.85 37.84
N VAL A 47 2.44 39.50 36.95
CA VAL A 47 3.88 39.72 37.16
C VAL A 47 4.14 40.58 38.39
N GLN A 48 3.32 41.62 38.60
CA GLN A 48 3.37 42.48 39.78
C GLN A 48 2.80 41.82 41.05
N ARG A 49 2.23 40.61 40.93
CA ARG A 49 1.50 39.90 41.99
C ARG A 49 0.32 40.70 42.56
N ALA A 50 -0.21 41.65 41.80
CA ALA A 50 -1.34 42.46 42.20
C ALA A 50 -2.64 41.68 41.97
N LEU A 51 -3.51 41.64 42.98
CA LEU A 51 -4.82 40.94 42.94
C LEU A 51 -4.75 39.41 42.78
N CYS A 52 -3.57 38.79 42.88
CA CYS A 52 -3.41 37.34 42.91
C CYS A 52 -4.06 36.76 44.18
N ASP A 53 -5.02 35.85 44.00
CA ASP A 53 -5.85 35.24 45.04
C ASP A 53 -5.65 33.71 45.14
N VAL A 54 -4.71 33.17 44.37
CA VAL A 54 -4.25 31.77 44.42
C VAL A 54 -2.78 31.67 44.00
N THR A 55 -2.09 30.68 44.54
CA THR A 55 -0.73 30.29 44.15
C THR A 55 -0.74 28.81 43.80
N LEU A 56 -0.33 28.48 42.58
CA LEU A 56 -0.10 27.10 42.17
C LEU A 56 1.35 26.73 42.49
N GLU A 57 1.59 25.55 43.05
CA GLU A 57 2.93 25.05 43.33
C GLU A 57 3.20 23.78 42.51
N ALA A 58 4.30 23.76 41.78
CA ALA A 58 4.80 22.58 41.05
C ALA A 58 6.32 22.47 41.27
N GLU A 59 6.79 21.28 41.65
CA GLU A 59 8.22 21.01 41.93
C GLU A 59 8.88 22.03 42.89
N GLY A 60 8.13 22.50 43.89
CA GLY A 60 8.60 23.52 44.85
C GLY A 60 8.62 24.96 44.32
N ILE A 61 8.27 25.19 43.05
CA ILE A 61 8.18 26.51 42.45
C ILE A 61 6.73 27.02 42.56
N CYS A 62 6.59 28.23 43.11
CA CYS A 62 5.30 28.89 43.32
C CYS A 62 4.95 29.84 42.16
N PHE A 63 3.70 29.77 41.70
CA PHE A 63 3.14 30.54 40.60
C PHE A 63 1.88 31.31 41.06
N PRO A 64 2.01 32.59 41.45
CA PRO A 64 0.86 33.45 41.78
C PRO A 64 -0.05 33.64 40.56
N ALA A 65 -1.35 33.56 40.75
CA ALA A 65 -2.34 33.66 39.68
C ALA A 65 -3.69 34.20 40.18
N HIS A 66 -4.61 34.40 39.23
CA HIS A 66 -5.97 34.85 39.48
C HIS A 66 -6.95 33.69 39.30
N LYS A 67 -7.74 33.33 40.33
CA LYS A 67 -8.71 32.24 40.30
C LYS A 67 -9.68 32.38 39.13
N ILE A 68 -10.17 33.59 38.89
CA ILE A 68 -11.16 33.84 37.82
C ILE A 68 -10.61 33.58 36.42
N ILE A 69 -9.35 33.97 36.16
CA ILE A 69 -8.70 33.76 34.87
C ILE A 69 -8.43 32.27 34.66
N LEU A 70 -7.89 31.61 35.68
CA LEU A 70 -7.65 30.16 35.65
C LEU A 70 -8.95 29.36 35.49
N ALA A 71 -10.01 29.68 36.23
CA ALA A 71 -11.31 29.01 36.09
C ALA A 71 -11.96 29.23 34.72
N SER A 72 -11.66 30.34 34.05
CA SER A 72 -12.17 30.63 32.71
C SER A 72 -11.46 29.78 31.64
N ALA A 73 -10.16 29.54 31.80
CA ALA A 73 -9.34 28.83 30.82
C ALA A 73 -9.17 27.32 31.11
N SER A 74 -9.32 26.90 32.37
CA SER A 74 -9.08 25.53 32.85
C SER A 74 -10.32 24.99 33.55
N ASN A 75 -10.89 23.92 33.00
CA ASN A 75 -12.05 23.26 33.61
C ASN A 75 -11.68 22.60 34.95
N TYR A 76 -10.44 22.13 35.10
CA TYR A 76 -9.92 21.61 36.37
C TYR A 76 -9.96 22.70 37.45
N CYS A 77 -9.39 23.87 37.17
CA CYS A 77 -9.38 25.00 38.10
C CYS A 77 -10.80 25.49 38.41
N LYS A 78 -11.69 25.50 37.41
CA LYS A 78 -13.11 25.85 37.61
C LYS A 78 -13.77 24.94 38.65
N ILE A 79 -13.64 23.62 38.49
CA ILE A 79 -14.20 22.64 39.43
C ILE A 79 -13.55 22.80 40.81
N LEU A 80 -12.22 22.94 40.86
CA LEU A 80 -11.48 23.07 42.10
C LEU A 80 -11.89 24.30 42.91
N PHE A 81 -12.01 25.47 42.28
CA PHE A 81 -12.32 26.71 42.99
C PHE A 81 -13.80 26.80 43.36
N VAL A 82 -14.72 26.41 42.47
CA VAL A 82 -16.16 26.39 42.77
C VAL A 82 -16.49 25.32 43.81
N GLY A 83 -15.83 24.16 43.75
CA GLY A 83 -15.98 23.08 44.73
C GLY A 83 -15.38 23.40 46.10
N ASN A 84 -14.30 24.17 46.17
CA ASN A 84 -13.73 24.62 47.46
C ASN A 84 -14.51 25.76 48.09
N LEU A 85 -15.22 26.58 47.30
CA LEU A 85 -16.15 27.60 47.84
C LEU A 85 -17.33 26.97 48.62
N THR A 86 -17.68 25.70 48.33
CA THR A 86 -18.76 24.98 49.03
C THR A 86 -18.29 24.16 50.22
N ARG A 87 -16.97 23.89 50.35
CA ARG A 87 -16.36 23.28 51.54
C ARG A 87 -15.68 24.36 52.38
N ALA A 88 -16.43 24.93 53.32
CA ALA A 88 -15.88 25.79 54.37
C ALA A 88 -14.77 25.04 55.13
N GLY A 89 -13.48 25.36 54.88
CA GLY A 89 -12.41 24.75 55.66
C GLY A 89 -10.98 24.88 55.15
N SER A 90 -10.72 25.14 53.86
CA SER A 90 -9.34 25.26 53.35
C SER A 90 -9.07 26.66 52.82
N LEU A 91 -8.62 27.54 53.71
CA LEU A 91 -8.18 28.92 53.43
C LEU A 91 -6.78 29.00 52.80
N ASP A 92 -6.08 27.87 52.61
CA ASP A 92 -4.76 27.87 51.99
C ASP A 92 -4.85 28.21 50.50
N GLY A 93 -4.39 29.41 50.17
CA GLY A 93 -4.24 29.89 48.79
C GLY A 93 -3.20 29.12 47.98
N ASN A 94 -2.45 28.21 48.58
CA ASN A 94 -1.44 27.39 47.91
C ASN A 94 -2.01 26.03 47.48
N ILE A 95 -1.98 25.76 46.17
CA ILE A 95 -2.46 24.51 45.58
C ILE A 95 -1.29 23.79 44.94
N ARG A 96 -0.92 22.64 45.51
CA ARG A 96 0.21 21.84 45.03
C ARG A 96 -0.22 20.84 43.96
N LEU A 97 0.35 20.97 42.76
CA LEU A 97 0.14 20.10 41.61
C LEU A 97 1.27 19.06 41.56
N LYS A 98 1.02 17.86 42.10
CA LYS A 98 2.05 16.81 42.21
C LYS A 98 2.42 16.15 40.87
N ALA A 99 1.57 16.23 39.85
CA ALA A 99 1.73 15.52 38.57
C ALA A 99 2.25 16.41 37.43
N VAL A 100 2.62 17.66 37.72
CA VAL A 100 2.96 18.67 36.71
C VAL A 100 4.35 19.22 36.97
N SER A 101 5.19 19.31 35.93
CA SER A 101 6.50 19.97 36.04
C SER A 101 6.35 21.49 36.12
N ALA A 102 7.30 22.16 36.78
CA ALA A 102 7.26 23.62 36.89
C ALA A 102 7.39 24.31 35.52
N ALA A 103 8.18 23.74 34.60
CA ALA A 103 8.35 24.27 33.24
C ALA A 103 7.07 24.10 32.40
N GLY A 104 6.45 22.92 32.40
CA GLY A 104 5.17 22.69 31.74
C GLY A 104 4.06 23.60 32.28
N LEU A 105 3.96 23.74 33.60
CA LEU A 105 2.99 24.66 34.23
C LEU A 105 3.23 26.12 33.82
N ARG A 106 4.50 26.55 33.76
CA ARG A 106 4.87 27.90 33.31
C ARG A 106 4.40 28.16 31.88
N ASN A 107 4.62 27.23 30.96
CA ASN A 107 4.22 27.37 29.56
C ASN A 107 2.70 27.50 29.42
N VAL A 108 1.94 26.65 30.12
CA VAL A 108 0.48 26.71 30.12
C VAL A 108 -0.03 28.02 30.73
N LEU A 109 0.56 28.48 31.84
CA LEU A 109 0.17 29.76 32.46
C LEU A 109 0.51 30.95 31.57
N ASN A 110 1.69 30.95 30.92
CA ASN A 110 2.04 31.97 29.95
C ASN A 110 1.03 32.02 28.80
N PHE A 111 0.59 30.86 28.30
CA PHE A 111 -0.47 30.80 27.29
C PHE A 111 -1.78 31.40 27.79
N ILE A 112 -2.25 31.02 28.98
CA ILE A 112 -3.50 31.54 29.55
C ILE A 112 -3.50 33.08 29.63
N TYR A 113 -2.35 33.68 29.94
CA TYR A 113 -2.23 35.12 30.13
C TYR A 113 -1.76 35.90 28.89
N SER A 114 -1.29 35.24 27.83
CA SER A 114 -0.75 35.93 26.64
C SER A 114 -1.33 35.46 25.31
N ASN A 115 -2.06 34.35 25.29
CA ASN A 115 -2.51 33.65 24.09
C ASN A 115 -1.35 33.20 23.16
N LYS A 116 -0.13 33.10 23.68
CA LYS A 116 1.07 32.65 22.97
C LYS A 116 1.63 31.40 23.63
N LEU A 117 2.07 30.44 22.82
CA LEU A 117 2.63 29.18 23.27
C LEU A 117 3.89 28.86 22.47
N ASP A 118 5.03 28.84 23.15
CA ASP A 118 6.33 28.55 22.55
C ASP A 118 6.65 27.06 22.70
N LEU A 119 6.52 26.31 21.61
CA LEU A 119 6.72 24.86 21.59
C LEU A 119 8.02 24.46 20.89
N SER A 120 8.63 23.41 21.41
CA SER A 120 9.76 22.68 20.83
C SER A 120 9.59 21.18 21.10
N LEU A 121 10.30 20.33 20.35
CA LEU A 121 10.27 18.87 20.60
C LEU A 121 10.77 18.51 22.03
N GLN A 122 11.55 19.39 22.66
CA GLN A 122 12.07 19.18 24.01
C GLN A 122 11.06 19.55 25.10
N ASN A 123 10.26 20.60 24.90
CA ASN A 123 9.33 21.11 25.93
C ASN A 123 7.88 20.62 25.75
N ILE A 124 7.56 19.99 24.62
CA ILE A 124 6.18 19.65 24.30
C ILE A 124 5.61 18.58 25.24
N GLU A 125 6.40 17.58 25.63
CA GLU A 125 5.91 16.50 26.48
C GLU A 125 5.45 17.03 27.85
N GLU A 126 6.23 17.90 28.47
CA GLU A 126 5.89 18.50 29.76
C GLU A 126 4.74 19.52 29.66
N THR A 127 4.71 20.31 28.58
CA THR A 127 3.65 21.29 28.32
C THR A 127 2.31 20.59 28.08
N PHE A 128 2.34 19.49 27.33
CA PHE A 128 1.16 18.66 27.07
C PHE A 128 0.62 18.05 28.37
N LYS A 129 1.47 17.41 29.18
CA LYS A 129 1.07 16.82 30.47
C LYS A 129 0.46 17.86 31.42
N ALA A 130 1.03 19.06 31.46
CA ALA A 130 0.49 20.17 32.24
C ALA A 130 -0.90 20.59 31.73
N ALA A 131 -1.05 20.73 30.41
CA ALA A 131 -2.31 21.12 29.77
C ALA A 131 -3.40 20.05 29.95
N GLU A 132 -3.05 18.77 29.88
CA GLU A 132 -3.94 17.65 30.14
C GLU A 132 -4.40 17.64 31.59
N THR A 133 -3.47 17.75 32.54
CA THR A 133 -3.80 17.80 33.98
C THR A 133 -4.72 18.97 34.32
N LEU A 134 -4.45 20.14 33.74
CA LEU A 134 -5.26 21.34 33.93
C LEU A 134 -6.51 21.38 33.02
N LEU A 135 -6.70 20.40 32.13
CA LEU A 135 -7.79 20.35 31.15
C LEU A 135 -7.89 21.62 30.28
N VAL A 136 -6.76 22.18 29.84
CA VAL A 136 -6.69 23.33 28.94
C VAL A 136 -6.67 22.86 27.48
N ARG A 137 -7.86 22.65 26.92
CA ARG A 137 -8.06 22.02 25.60
C ARG A 137 -7.37 22.75 24.44
N GLU A 138 -7.33 24.07 24.46
CA GLU A 138 -6.70 24.84 23.37
C GLU A 138 -5.18 24.63 23.30
N VAL A 139 -4.51 24.46 24.45
CA VAL A 139 -3.07 24.12 24.46
C VAL A 139 -2.84 22.74 23.86
N ILE A 140 -3.66 21.74 24.22
CA ILE A 140 -3.57 20.38 23.66
C ILE A 140 -3.72 20.41 22.13
N LYS A 141 -4.71 21.15 21.61
CA LYS A 141 -4.88 21.33 20.15
C LYS A 141 -3.66 21.96 19.50
N LEU A 142 -3.06 22.98 20.11
CA LEU A 142 -1.86 23.64 19.59
C LEU A 142 -0.65 22.70 19.62
N CYS A 143 -0.49 21.86 20.64
CA CYS A 143 0.55 20.83 20.70
C CYS A 143 0.45 19.86 19.52
N PHE A 144 -0.75 19.34 19.21
CA PHE A 144 -0.94 18.44 18.07
C PHE A 144 -0.70 19.15 16.73
N ARG A 145 -1.18 20.38 16.56
CA ARG A 145 -0.91 21.17 15.35
C ARG A 145 0.59 21.42 15.14
N PHE A 146 1.34 21.64 16.21
CA PHE A 146 2.79 21.79 16.16
C PHE A 146 3.46 20.48 15.70
N LEU A 147 3.11 19.34 16.30
CA LEU A 147 3.66 18.04 15.90
C LEU A 147 3.39 17.72 14.43
N GLU A 148 2.18 18.01 13.94
CA GLU A 148 1.84 17.85 12.53
C GLU A 148 2.66 18.77 11.62
N GLY A 149 2.91 20.00 12.04
CA GLY A 149 3.69 20.98 11.27
C GLY A 149 5.19 20.71 11.28
N CYS A 150 5.70 20.00 12.29
CA CYS A 150 7.11 19.65 12.39
C CYS A 150 7.47 18.44 11.53
N LEU A 151 6.53 17.55 11.23
CA LEU A 151 6.79 16.25 10.60
C LEU A 151 7.64 16.36 9.32
N ASN A 152 8.90 15.92 9.40
CA ASN A 152 9.87 15.89 8.31
C ASN A 152 10.80 14.67 8.43
N CYS A 153 11.67 14.43 7.45
CA CYS A 153 12.56 13.25 7.45
C CYS A 153 13.53 13.21 8.65
N GLU A 154 13.95 14.35 9.18
CA GLU A 154 14.91 14.43 10.29
C GLU A 154 14.25 14.16 11.65
N ASN A 155 12.99 14.57 11.84
CA ASN A 155 12.30 14.48 13.13
C ASN A 155 11.12 13.51 13.16
N CYS A 156 10.84 12.79 12.07
CA CYS A 156 9.69 11.88 11.98
C CYS A 156 9.66 10.84 13.11
N MET A 157 10.83 10.35 13.53
CA MET A 157 10.95 9.38 14.61
C MET A 157 10.62 9.98 15.97
N ASP A 158 11.12 11.19 16.27
CA ASP A 158 10.80 11.91 17.50
C ASP A 158 9.31 12.23 17.58
N VAL A 159 8.74 12.74 16.48
CA VAL A 159 7.31 13.06 16.38
C VAL A 159 6.46 11.79 16.56
N LEU A 160 6.85 10.66 15.96
CA LEU A 160 6.16 9.38 16.14
C LEU A 160 6.24 8.92 17.61
N ASN A 161 7.42 9.00 18.23
CA ASN A 161 7.61 8.60 19.62
C ASN A 161 6.78 9.45 20.59
N ILE A 162 6.71 10.76 20.37
CA ILE A 162 5.85 11.67 21.13
C ILE A 162 4.37 11.34 20.87
N ALA A 163 3.99 11.11 19.61
CA ALA A 163 2.61 10.76 19.24
C ALA A 163 2.15 9.42 19.83
N LYS A 164 3.04 8.42 19.92
CA LYS A 164 2.75 7.13 20.58
C LYS A 164 2.49 7.29 22.08
N LYS A 165 3.20 8.21 22.74
CA LYS A 165 3.07 8.45 24.19
C LYS A 165 1.87 9.35 24.54
N LEU A 166 1.63 10.40 23.74
CA LEU A 166 0.75 11.52 24.11
C LEU A 166 -0.37 11.79 23.10
N GLY A 167 -0.21 11.33 21.85
CA GLY A 167 -1.04 11.74 20.73
C GLY A 167 -2.29 10.90 20.52
N PRO A 168 -3.31 11.44 19.85
CA PRO A 168 -4.46 10.68 19.40
C PRO A 168 -4.04 9.68 18.32
N ALA A 169 -4.88 8.67 18.10
CA ALA A 169 -4.63 7.66 17.08
C ALA A 169 -4.45 8.27 15.67
N GLU A 170 -5.13 9.38 15.36
CA GLU A 170 -5.01 10.06 14.06
C GLU A 170 -3.61 10.65 13.84
N LEU A 171 -3.02 11.31 14.85
CA LEU A 171 -1.68 11.89 14.75
C LEU A 171 -0.62 10.80 14.56
N ARG A 172 -0.74 9.71 15.32
CA ARG A 172 0.13 8.53 15.17
C ARG A 172 0.01 7.94 13.77
N GLN A 173 -1.21 7.78 13.26
CA GLN A 173 -1.43 7.28 11.90
C GLN A 173 -0.81 8.20 10.85
N LYS A 174 -0.95 9.52 11.01
CA LYS A 174 -0.38 10.51 10.09
C LYS A 174 1.15 10.46 10.08
N ALA A 175 1.79 10.37 11.26
CA ALA A 175 3.23 10.18 11.39
C ALA A 175 3.68 8.87 10.74
N MET A 176 2.94 7.78 10.96
CA MET A 176 3.26 6.48 10.38
C MET A 176 3.08 6.43 8.86
N CYS A 177 2.07 7.11 8.32
CA CYS A 177 1.89 7.27 6.88
C CYS A 177 3.07 8.02 6.25
N TYR A 178 3.55 9.08 6.90
CA TYR A 178 4.71 9.84 6.42
C TYR A 178 5.98 8.99 6.40
N ILE A 179 6.26 8.26 7.49
CA ILE A 179 7.37 7.30 7.57
C ILE A 179 7.23 6.25 6.45
N GLY A 180 6.01 5.77 6.22
CA GLY A 180 5.69 4.87 5.13
C GLY A 180 5.99 5.40 3.73
N GLN A 181 5.77 6.69 3.48
CA GLN A 181 6.06 7.31 2.18
C GLN A 181 7.56 7.56 1.98
N HIS A 182 8.28 7.85 3.08
CA HIS A 182 9.69 8.20 3.07
C HIS A 182 10.61 7.06 3.56
N TYR A 183 10.08 5.84 3.70
CA TYR A 183 10.79 4.72 4.33
C TYR A 183 12.15 4.45 3.66
N LYS A 184 12.26 4.58 2.33
CA LYS A 184 13.53 4.39 1.62
C LYS A 184 14.64 5.32 2.12
N GLN A 185 14.31 6.57 2.45
CA GLN A 185 15.27 7.54 2.98
C GLN A 185 15.63 7.19 4.43
N ILE A 186 14.64 6.82 5.23
CA ILE A 186 14.82 6.43 6.64
C ILE A 186 15.68 5.16 6.74
N LEU A 187 15.43 4.16 5.90
CA LEU A 187 16.21 2.92 5.87
C LEU A 187 17.63 3.09 5.31
N ALA A 188 17.86 4.16 4.53
CA ALA A 188 19.17 4.46 3.99
C ALA A 188 20.08 5.19 4.99
N ASP A 189 19.51 5.92 5.96
CA ASP A 189 20.26 6.64 6.99
C ASP A 189 20.57 5.73 8.21
N PRO A 190 21.85 5.41 8.47
CA PRO A 190 22.24 4.60 9.61
C PRO A 190 21.94 5.22 10.97
N GLN A 191 21.79 6.55 11.10
CA GLN A 191 21.43 7.17 12.36
C GLN A 191 19.94 7.03 12.63
N CYS A 192 19.09 7.39 11.65
CA CYS A 192 17.64 7.21 11.77
C CYS A 192 17.28 5.75 12.07
N LEU A 193 17.95 4.78 11.42
CA LEU A 193 17.69 3.37 11.66
C LEU A 193 17.91 2.95 13.12
N LYS A 194 18.86 3.54 13.84
CA LYS A 194 19.16 3.17 15.24
C LYS A 194 18.03 3.55 16.18
N ASP A 195 17.42 4.69 15.92
CA ASP A 195 16.37 5.29 16.75
C ASP A 195 14.98 4.69 16.46
N VAL A 196 14.86 3.83 15.45
CA VAL A 196 13.64 3.08 15.15
C VAL A 196 13.39 2.02 16.22
N ASP A 197 12.22 2.10 16.86
CA ASP A 197 11.76 1.07 17.79
C ASP A 197 11.29 -0.21 17.06
N ARG A 198 11.29 -1.32 17.79
CA ARG A 198 10.90 -2.65 17.27
C ARG A 198 9.55 -2.62 16.55
N VAL A 199 8.54 -1.96 17.14
CA VAL A 199 7.17 -1.97 16.61
C VAL A 199 7.12 -1.21 15.28
N THR A 200 7.74 -0.03 15.22
CA THR A 200 7.82 0.74 13.97
C THR A 200 8.56 -0.02 12.88
N LEU A 201 9.68 -0.69 13.21
CA LEU A 201 10.40 -1.49 12.23
C LEU A 201 9.54 -2.61 11.66
N CYS A 202 8.85 -3.37 12.53
CA CYS A 202 7.92 -4.42 12.11
C CYS A 202 6.84 -3.86 11.18
N GLU A 203 6.23 -2.72 11.53
CA GLU A 203 5.21 -2.10 10.70
C GLU A 203 5.76 -1.63 9.34
N ILE A 204 7.00 -1.11 9.28
CA ILE A 204 7.68 -0.78 8.01
C ILE A 204 7.93 -2.05 7.18
N LEU A 205 8.41 -3.12 7.82
CA LEU A 205 8.69 -4.40 7.18
C LEU A 205 7.43 -5.19 6.82
N ASP A 206 6.25 -4.87 7.33
CA ASP A 206 4.98 -5.51 6.95
C ASP A 206 4.28 -4.84 5.77
N ARG A 207 4.72 -3.64 5.39
CA ARG A 207 4.11 -2.86 4.31
C ARG A 207 4.05 -3.60 2.97
N THR A 208 2.88 -3.63 2.36
CA THR A 208 2.69 -4.25 1.02
C THR A 208 2.96 -3.27 -0.13
N ASP A 209 3.20 -1.99 0.15
CA ASP A 209 3.36 -0.91 -0.84
C ASP A 209 4.81 -0.44 -1.00
N THR A 210 5.77 -1.36 -0.87
CA THR A 210 7.21 -1.05 -0.96
C THR A 210 7.73 -1.17 -2.39
N GLU A 211 7.09 -0.51 -3.35
CA GLU A 211 7.49 -0.57 -4.76
C GLU A 211 8.95 -0.16 -4.93
N GLY A 212 9.74 -0.99 -5.62
CA GLY A 212 11.17 -0.72 -5.88
C GLY A 212 12.14 -0.98 -4.72
N CYS A 213 11.73 -1.66 -3.65
CA CYS A 213 12.66 -2.23 -2.65
C CYS A 213 12.67 -3.75 -2.73
N SER A 214 13.83 -4.34 -3.03
CA SER A 214 13.97 -5.80 -2.99
C SER A 214 13.99 -6.32 -1.54
N GLU A 215 13.48 -7.52 -1.34
CA GLU A 215 13.53 -8.20 -0.03
C GLU A 215 14.96 -8.36 0.49
N LEU A 216 15.95 -8.44 -0.39
CA LEU A 216 17.37 -8.45 0.00
C LEU A 216 17.79 -7.15 0.70
N VAL A 217 17.28 -6.00 0.23
CA VAL A 217 17.55 -4.70 0.88
C VAL A 217 16.87 -4.65 2.24
N LEU A 218 15.60 -5.06 2.33
CA LEU A 218 14.86 -5.13 3.58
C LEU A 218 15.55 -6.06 4.60
N PHE A 219 16.04 -7.21 4.14
CA PHE A 219 16.85 -8.13 4.96
C PHE A 219 18.11 -7.45 5.50
N ARG A 220 18.89 -6.77 4.65
CA ARG A 220 20.12 -6.07 5.06
C ARG A 220 19.84 -4.98 6.09
N VAL A 221 18.74 -4.24 5.92
CA VAL A 221 18.31 -3.21 6.86
C VAL A 221 17.92 -3.83 8.20
N ALA A 222 17.12 -4.91 8.19
CA ALA A 222 16.75 -5.62 9.42
C ALA A 222 17.98 -6.16 10.17
N VAL A 223 18.94 -6.74 9.45
CA VAL A 223 20.19 -7.22 10.04
C VAL A 223 21.03 -6.07 10.59
N SER A 224 21.14 -4.95 9.87
CA SER A 224 21.85 -3.76 10.34
C SER A 224 21.24 -3.22 11.64
N TRP A 225 19.90 -3.16 11.72
CA TRP A 225 19.17 -2.75 12.92
C TRP A 225 19.39 -3.70 14.10
N LEU A 226 19.42 -5.01 13.86
CA LEU A 226 19.69 -6.04 14.86
C LEU A 226 21.14 -6.03 15.37
N GLN A 227 22.10 -5.74 14.49
CA GLN A 227 23.53 -5.71 14.82
C GLN A 227 23.93 -4.46 15.61
N HIS A 228 23.11 -3.41 15.58
CA HIS A 228 23.40 -2.16 16.29
C HIS A 228 23.39 -2.33 17.82
N ASP A 229 22.55 -3.22 18.34
CA ASP A 229 22.43 -3.51 19.77
C ASP A 229 22.30 -5.02 20.00
N CYS A 230 23.23 -5.58 20.76
CA CYS A 230 23.29 -7.01 21.02
C CYS A 230 22.05 -7.54 21.77
N THR A 231 21.31 -6.68 22.47
CA THR A 231 20.05 -7.07 23.14
C THR A 231 18.94 -7.39 22.13
N ARG A 232 18.96 -6.73 20.95
CA ARG A 232 17.98 -6.92 19.87
C ARG A 232 18.11 -8.26 19.17
N LEU A 233 19.29 -8.88 19.21
CA LEU A 233 19.54 -10.19 18.58
C LEU A 233 18.63 -11.30 19.11
N LYS A 234 18.12 -11.17 20.35
CA LYS A 234 17.13 -12.10 20.92
C LYS A 234 15.81 -12.11 20.15
N ASP A 235 15.45 -10.99 19.55
CA ASP A 235 14.22 -10.80 18.78
C ASP A 235 14.44 -11.06 17.27
N ALA A 236 15.60 -11.58 16.87
CA ALA A 236 15.96 -11.73 15.46
C ALA A 236 14.94 -12.53 14.65
N ALA A 237 14.48 -13.68 15.16
CA ALA A 237 13.49 -14.51 14.49
C ALA A 237 12.14 -13.77 14.34
N ASP A 238 11.76 -12.96 15.32
CA ASP A 238 10.53 -12.18 15.30
C ASP A 238 10.58 -11.01 14.32
N ILE A 239 11.75 -10.38 14.14
CA ILE A 239 11.94 -9.32 13.15
C ILE A 239 12.02 -9.91 11.74
N LEU A 240 12.82 -10.97 11.56
CA LEU A 240 13.07 -11.53 10.24
C LEU A 240 11.88 -12.29 9.66
N ARG A 241 10.88 -12.70 10.46
CA ARG A 241 9.63 -13.28 9.94
C ARG A 241 8.88 -12.36 8.98
N HIS A 242 9.11 -11.05 9.08
CA HIS A 242 8.49 -10.04 8.24
C HIS A 242 9.16 -9.95 6.86
N ILE A 243 10.31 -10.59 6.65
CA ILE A 243 11.01 -10.65 5.36
C ILE A 243 10.49 -11.82 4.53
N ARG A 244 10.17 -11.55 3.27
CA ARG A 244 9.65 -12.56 2.32
C ARG A 244 10.82 -13.26 1.63
N PHE A 245 11.55 -14.09 2.38
CA PHE A 245 12.75 -14.79 1.89
C PHE A 245 12.56 -15.53 0.54
N PRO A 246 11.43 -16.20 0.26
CA PRO A 246 11.19 -16.83 -1.05
C PRO A 246 11.23 -15.89 -2.27
N LEU A 247 11.11 -14.57 -2.06
CA LEU A 247 11.21 -13.57 -3.13
C LEU A 247 12.64 -13.06 -3.34
N ILE A 248 13.59 -13.43 -2.47
CA ILE A 248 15.01 -13.13 -2.68
C ILE A 248 15.56 -14.13 -3.71
N PRO A 249 16.25 -13.69 -4.79
CA PRO A 249 16.82 -14.62 -5.76
C PRO A 249 17.73 -15.67 -5.11
N LEU A 250 17.62 -16.94 -5.53
CA LEU A 250 18.39 -18.06 -4.95
C LEU A 250 19.89 -17.78 -4.84
N ARG A 251 20.48 -17.15 -5.87
CA ARG A 251 21.90 -16.75 -5.88
C ARG A 251 22.24 -15.81 -4.72
N ASP A 252 21.35 -14.86 -4.43
CA ASP A 252 21.56 -13.87 -3.38
C ASP A 252 21.27 -14.45 -1.99
N LEU A 253 20.29 -15.36 -1.87
CA LEU A 253 20.07 -16.15 -0.65
C LEU A 253 21.33 -16.93 -0.26
N GLN A 254 21.90 -17.69 -1.20
CA GLN A 254 23.09 -18.50 -0.95
C GLN A 254 24.32 -17.64 -0.64
N ARG A 255 24.50 -16.51 -1.33
CA ARG A 255 25.69 -15.68 -1.19
C ARG A 255 25.66 -14.75 0.04
N TYR A 256 24.51 -14.16 0.35
CA TYR A 256 24.42 -13.08 1.34
C TYR A 256 23.63 -13.47 2.59
N VAL A 257 22.60 -14.31 2.47
CA VAL A 257 21.73 -14.66 3.60
C VAL A 257 22.27 -15.89 4.34
N GLN A 258 22.63 -16.94 3.61
CA GLN A 258 23.13 -18.21 4.19
C GLN A 258 24.46 -18.04 4.94
N GLU A 259 25.33 -17.16 4.46
CA GLU A 259 26.64 -16.88 5.08
C GLU A 259 26.53 -16.08 6.39
N MET A 260 25.37 -15.54 6.73
CA MET A 260 25.18 -14.79 7.97
C MET A 260 25.16 -15.71 9.19
N PRO A 261 25.99 -15.46 10.23
CA PRO A 261 26.00 -16.27 11.44
C PRO A 261 24.63 -16.37 12.11
N LEU A 262 23.86 -15.27 12.10
CA LEU A 262 22.51 -15.22 12.65
C LEU A 262 21.57 -16.25 12.01
N MET A 263 21.66 -16.45 10.69
CA MET A 263 20.84 -17.41 9.94
C MET A 263 21.26 -18.87 10.16
N ARG A 264 22.46 -19.10 10.72
CA ARG A 264 23.01 -20.43 11.01
C ARG A 264 22.84 -20.84 12.47
N LEU A 265 22.96 -19.89 13.38
CA LEU A 265 22.98 -20.13 14.83
C LEU A 265 21.58 -20.12 15.44
N ASP A 266 20.70 -19.22 14.97
CA ASP A 266 19.33 -19.14 15.48
C ASP A 266 18.42 -20.10 14.73
N SER A 267 17.72 -20.97 15.45
CA SER A 267 16.83 -21.98 14.86
C SER A 267 15.63 -21.38 14.12
N GLY A 268 15.11 -20.24 14.61
CA GLY A 268 13.98 -19.56 14.00
C GLY A 268 14.37 -18.92 12.67
N CYS A 269 15.48 -18.19 12.65
CA CYS A 269 16.06 -17.62 11.44
C CYS A 269 16.45 -18.70 10.43
N HIS A 270 17.07 -19.80 10.89
CA HIS A 270 17.44 -20.93 10.04
C HIS A 270 16.23 -21.55 9.34
N ARG A 271 15.09 -21.66 10.05
CA ARG A 271 13.84 -22.18 9.48
C ARG A 271 13.35 -21.36 8.28
N TYR A 272 13.39 -20.03 8.35
CA TYR A 272 12.99 -19.18 7.23
C TYR A 272 13.90 -19.35 6.01
N LEU A 273 15.20 -19.51 6.24
CA LEU A 273 16.16 -19.82 5.17
C LEU A 273 15.86 -21.18 4.52
N GLN A 274 15.62 -22.21 5.33
CA GLN A 274 15.30 -23.55 4.82
C GLN A 274 13.99 -23.57 4.02
N GLU A 275 12.97 -22.84 4.49
CA GLU A 275 11.71 -22.67 3.77
C GLU A 275 11.93 -22.07 2.38
N ALA A 276 12.70 -20.97 2.30
CA ALA A 276 13.03 -20.33 1.03
C ALA A 276 13.86 -21.23 0.11
N LEU A 277 14.86 -21.95 0.64
CA LEU A 277 15.66 -22.90 -0.14
C LEU A 277 14.80 -24.05 -0.68
N ASN A 278 13.88 -24.58 0.12
CA ASN A 278 12.94 -25.60 -0.31
C ASN A 278 12.02 -25.07 -1.42
N TYR A 279 11.49 -23.86 -1.27
CA TYR A 279 10.70 -23.19 -2.31
C TYR A 279 11.47 -23.02 -3.63
N HIS A 280 12.75 -22.64 -3.58
CA HIS A 280 13.60 -22.54 -4.77
C HIS A 280 13.99 -23.89 -5.38
N SER A 281 14.02 -24.97 -4.58
CA SER A 281 14.28 -26.32 -5.09
C SER A 281 13.11 -26.87 -5.94
N GLN A 282 11.90 -26.37 -5.70
CA GLN A 282 10.66 -26.81 -6.35
C GLN A 282 10.19 -25.83 -7.43
N LEU A 283 11.08 -25.44 -8.35
CA LEU A 283 10.87 -24.36 -9.34
C LEU A 283 9.52 -24.44 -10.07
N TYR A 284 9.11 -25.62 -10.51
CA TYR A 284 7.87 -25.82 -11.27
C TYR A 284 6.60 -25.75 -10.41
N ALA A 285 6.71 -26.12 -9.12
CA ALA A 285 5.60 -26.14 -8.17
C ALA A 285 5.43 -24.81 -7.42
N GLN A 286 6.36 -23.86 -7.55
CA GLN A 286 6.22 -22.51 -6.97
C GLN A 286 4.85 -21.85 -7.16
N PRO A 287 4.21 -21.88 -8.35
CA PRO A 287 2.88 -21.30 -8.55
C PRO A 287 1.79 -21.84 -7.60
N VAL A 288 1.95 -23.05 -7.08
CA VAL A 288 0.99 -23.69 -6.17
C VAL A 288 1.47 -23.74 -4.73
N LEU A 289 2.70 -23.31 -4.46
CA LEU A 289 3.29 -23.21 -3.12
C LEU A 289 3.19 -21.78 -2.56
N GLN A 290 2.05 -21.12 -2.82
CA GLN A 290 1.85 -19.74 -2.40
C GLN A 290 1.46 -19.64 -0.92
N THR A 291 2.15 -18.76 -0.21
CA THR A 291 1.94 -18.44 1.20
C THR A 291 2.00 -16.93 1.40
N GLN A 292 1.77 -16.46 2.64
CA GLN A 292 1.99 -15.04 2.96
C GLN A 292 3.45 -14.61 2.70
N SER A 293 4.40 -15.54 2.84
CA SER A 293 5.84 -15.32 2.59
C SER A 293 6.20 -15.23 1.10
N THR A 294 5.31 -15.61 0.18
CA THR A 294 5.54 -15.54 -1.28
C THR A 294 4.66 -14.48 -1.96
N SER A 295 3.76 -13.84 -1.21
CA SER A 295 2.95 -12.72 -1.70
C SER A 295 3.86 -11.56 -2.12
N LEU A 296 3.55 -10.89 -3.24
CA LEU A 296 4.31 -9.72 -3.70
C LEU A 296 3.99 -8.46 -2.87
N ARG A 297 4.97 -7.57 -2.72
CA ARG A 297 4.79 -6.24 -2.11
C ARG A 297 4.46 -5.20 -3.17
N SER A 298 3.37 -5.43 -3.89
CA SER A 298 2.83 -4.45 -4.84
C SER A 298 1.31 -4.52 -4.83
N GLY A 299 0.68 -3.35 -4.79
CA GLY A 299 -0.76 -3.19 -4.96
C GLY A 299 -1.15 -2.60 -6.32
N SER A 300 -0.18 -2.20 -7.14
CA SER A 300 -0.41 -1.48 -8.38
C SER A 300 -0.52 -2.44 -9.54
N THR A 301 -1.59 -2.35 -10.34
CA THR A 301 -1.72 -3.21 -11.52
C THR A 301 -1.14 -2.59 -12.80
N VAL A 302 -0.31 -3.30 -13.57
CA VAL A 302 0.31 -2.87 -14.84
C VAL A 302 -0.10 -3.78 -16.01
N LEU A 303 -0.33 -3.26 -17.20
CA LEU A 303 -0.52 -4.09 -18.38
C LEU A 303 0.83 -4.70 -18.83
N LEU A 304 0.95 -6.02 -19.04
CA LEU A 304 2.14 -6.63 -19.67
C LEU A 304 1.78 -7.17 -21.04
N VAL A 305 2.69 -6.96 -21.98
CA VAL A 305 2.69 -7.55 -23.31
C VAL A 305 3.96 -8.39 -23.41
N ALA A 306 3.82 -9.66 -23.76
CA ALA A 306 4.94 -10.58 -23.94
C ALA A 306 4.99 -11.05 -25.39
N GLY A 307 6.16 -10.93 -26.04
CA GLY A 307 6.36 -11.40 -27.42
C GLY A 307 5.51 -10.67 -28.46
N GLY A 308 5.08 -11.39 -29.49
CA GLY A 308 4.27 -10.86 -30.57
C GLY A 308 5.03 -10.69 -31.88
N ARG A 309 4.50 -9.85 -32.77
CA ARG A 309 5.05 -9.64 -34.12
C ARG A 309 5.00 -8.15 -34.49
N THR A 310 6.08 -7.65 -35.07
CA THR A 310 6.15 -6.27 -35.57
C THR A 310 5.45 -6.09 -36.91
N ALA A 311 5.34 -4.84 -37.38
CA ALA A 311 4.79 -4.53 -38.71
C ALA A 311 5.62 -5.15 -39.85
N GLU A 312 6.92 -5.32 -39.63
CA GLU A 312 7.89 -5.93 -40.56
C GLU A 312 7.87 -7.46 -40.52
N ASN A 313 6.90 -8.07 -39.82
CA ASN A 313 6.79 -9.51 -39.62
C ASN A 313 7.91 -10.16 -38.78
N CYS A 314 8.65 -9.38 -38.01
CA CYS A 314 9.64 -9.90 -37.08
C CYS A 314 8.95 -10.42 -35.81
N VAL A 315 9.32 -11.63 -35.37
CA VAL A 315 8.80 -12.20 -34.13
C VAL A 315 9.59 -11.65 -32.94
N CYS A 316 8.89 -11.09 -31.97
CA CYS A 316 9.48 -10.45 -30.79
C CYS A 316 9.63 -11.46 -29.65
N ARG A 317 10.69 -11.29 -28.86
CA ARG A 317 10.84 -11.92 -27.54
C ARG A 317 10.58 -10.95 -26.39
N GLU A 318 10.47 -9.66 -26.68
CA GLU A 318 10.48 -8.62 -25.66
C GLU A 318 9.21 -8.65 -24.82
N MET A 319 9.35 -8.32 -23.55
CA MET A 319 8.25 -8.10 -22.64
C MET A 319 8.21 -6.63 -22.23
N TRP A 320 7.04 -6.03 -22.37
CA TRP A 320 6.79 -4.62 -22.12
C TRP A 320 5.69 -4.48 -21.10
N ALA A 321 5.86 -3.59 -20.12
CA ALA A 321 4.82 -3.21 -19.18
C ALA A 321 4.38 -1.76 -19.40
N ALA A 322 3.10 -1.51 -19.14
CA ALA A 322 2.52 -0.19 -19.08
C ALA A 322 1.69 -0.03 -17.81
N ASP A 323 1.58 1.19 -17.32
CA ASP A 323 0.69 1.49 -16.20
C ASP A 323 -0.79 1.35 -16.60
N GLN A 324 -1.72 1.46 -15.63
CA GLN A 324 -3.17 1.37 -15.91
C GLN A 324 -3.64 2.38 -16.97
N SER A 325 -2.94 3.53 -17.09
CA SER A 325 -3.27 4.55 -18.08
C SER A 325 -2.74 4.26 -19.48
N CYS A 326 -1.89 3.23 -19.63
CA CYS A 326 -1.16 2.89 -20.85
C CYS A 326 -0.36 4.07 -21.43
N SER A 327 -0.02 5.06 -20.61
CA SER A 327 0.64 6.30 -21.05
C SER A 327 2.14 6.12 -21.20
N THR A 328 2.73 5.21 -20.42
CA THR A 328 4.17 4.94 -20.43
C THR A 328 4.42 3.45 -20.59
N TRP A 329 5.29 3.10 -21.53
CA TRP A 329 5.70 1.73 -21.80
C TRP A 329 7.17 1.57 -21.47
N HIS A 330 7.51 0.52 -20.72
CA HIS A 330 8.89 0.19 -20.38
C HIS A 330 9.16 -1.29 -20.58
N LYS A 331 10.38 -1.62 -21.03
CA LYS A 331 10.80 -3.00 -21.23
C LYS A 331 11.13 -3.65 -19.89
N VAL A 332 10.47 -4.76 -19.57
CA VAL A 332 10.64 -5.50 -18.29
C VAL A 332 11.61 -6.67 -18.42
N GLY A 333 11.75 -7.21 -19.63
CA GLY A 333 12.66 -8.32 -19.90
C GLY A 333 12.43 -8.93 -21.27
N ASP A 334 13.00 -10.12 -21.47
CA ASP A 334 12.85 -10.90 -22.70
C ASP A 334 12.39 -12.32 -22.35
N LEU A 335 11.48 -12.86 -23.15
CA LEU A 335 11.17 -14.28 -23.19
C LEU A 335 12.41 -15.06 -23.65
N CYS A 336 12.53 -16.32 -23.20
CA CYS A 336 13.62 -17.19 -23.61
C CYS A 336 13.68 -17.38 -25.13
N VAL A 337 12.53 -17.32 -25.80
CA VAL A 337 12.37 -17.51 -27.25
C VAL A 337 11.41 -16.46 -27.80
N PRO A 338 11.67 -15.88 -28.99
CA PRO A 338 10.70 -15.03 -29.67
C PRO A 338 9.47 -15.86 -30.07
N VAL A 339 8.27 -15.39 -29.73
CA VAL A 339 7.02 -16.13 -29.96
C VAL A 339 5.87 -15.20 -30.35
N TYR A 340 5.07 -15.61 -31.34
CA TYR A 340 3.78 -14.98 -31.68
C TYR A 340 2.66 -16.02 -31.77
N ASN A 341 1.40 -15.59 -31.70
CA ASN A 341 0.23 -16.47 -31.56
C ASN A 341 0.35 -17.46 -30.39
N HIS A 342 1.03 -17.05 -29.32
CA HIS A 342 1.11 -17.81 -28.09
C HIS A 342 -0.09 -17.48 -27.19
N CYS A 343 -0.37 -18.37 -26.24
CA CYS A 343 -1.32 -18.09 -25.18
C CYS A 343 -0.56 -17.76 -23.89
N VAL A 344 -1.06 -16.77 -23.15
CA VAL A 344 -0.54 -16.40 -21.84
C VAL A 344 -1.55 -16.82 -20.78
N VAL A 345 -1.06 -17.47 -19.75
CA VAL A 345 -1.84 -18.02 -18.66
C VAL A 345 -1.21 -17.59 -17.33
N ILE A 346 -2.01 -17.28 -16.31
CA ILE A 346 -1.53 -16.89 -14.99
C ILE A 346 -2.03 -17.88 -13.94
N ILE A 347 -1.13 -18.37 -13.10
CA ILE A 347 -1.47 -19.13 -11.88
C ILE A 347 -0.76 -18.45 -10.71
N ASN A 348 -1.53 -17.89 -9.78
CA ASN A 348 -1.05 -17.20 -8.57
C ASN A 348 0.18 -16.31 -8.80
N ASP A 349 0.06 -15.34 -9.71
CA ASP A 349 1.11 -14.38 -10.13
C ASP A 349 2.29 -14.95 -10.92
N PHE A 350 2.28 -16.24 -11.27
CA PHE A 350 3.21 -16.83 -12.23
C PHE A 350 2.66 -16.76 -13.64
N LEU A 351 3.41 -16.11 -14.52
CA LEU A 351 3.11 -16.02 -15.94
C LEU A 351 3.66 -17.24 -16.70
N PHE A 352 2.76 -17.92 -17.42
CA PHE A 352 3.05 -19.01 -18.33
C PHE A 352 2.81 -18.56 -19.76
N VAL A 353 3.87 -18.60 -20.58
CA VAL A 353 3.76 -18.45 -22.03
C VAL A 353 3.81 -19.83 -22.65
N ILE A 354 2.74 -20.23 -23.33
CA ILE A 354 2.61 -21.60 -23.82
C ILE A 354 2.22 -21.61 -25.29
N GLY A 355 2.94 -22.40 -26.08
CA GLY A 355 2.71 -22.54 -27.51
C GLY A 355 3.26 -21.35 -28.31
N GLY A 356 2.59 -21.03 -29.42
CA GLY A 356 3.04 -20.02 -30.36
C GLY A 356 4.07 -20.53 -31.38
N GLN A 357 4.49 -19.61 -32.24
CA GLN A 357 5.41 -19.85 -33.34
C GLN A 357 6.61 -18.93 -33.21
N CYS A 358 7.82 -19.44 -33.46
CA CYS A 358 9.07 -18.68 -33.33
C CYS A 358 9.60 -18.11 -34.66
N LYS A 359 8.99 -18.48 -35.78
CA LYS A 359 9.28 -17.94 -37.12
C LYS A 359 7.96 -17.61 -37.80
N PHE A 360 7.89 -16.44 -38.41
CA PHE A 360 6.72 -16.05 -39.19
C PHE A 360 6.72 -16.80 -40.53
N ASP A 361 5.65 -17.55 -40.79
CA ASP A 361 5.40 -18.16 -42.10
C ASP A 361 4.19 -17.50 -42.76
N PRO A 362 4.38 -16.71 -43.85
CA PRO A 362 3.28 -16.08 -44.58
C PRO A 362 2.38 -17.08 -45.32
N THR A 363 2.81 -18.34 -45.47
CA THR A 363 2.06 -19.38 -46.21
C THR A 363 1.26 -20.31 -45.30
N GLY A 364 1.50 -20.28 -43.98
CA GLY A 364 0.86 -21.17 -43.00
C GLY A 364 1.14 -22.66 -43.19
N LYS A 365 2.22 -23.03 -43.91
CA LYS A 365 2.55 -24.41 -44.30
C LYS A 365 3.77 -24.98 -43.57
N GLN A 366 4.56 -24.16 -42.86
CA GLN A 366 5.75 -24.57 -42.14
C GLN A 366 5.65 -24.26 -40.65
N PRO A 367 5.29 -25.24 -39.81
CA PRO A 367 5.65 -25.16 -38.39
C PRO A 367 7.17 -25.16 -38.22
N SER A 368 7.72 -24.31 -37.35
CA SER A 368 9.16 -24.36 -37.05
C SER A 368 9.50 -25.60 -36.20
N ASN A 369 10.39 -26.44 -36.75
CA ASN A 369 10.95 -27.63 -36.14
C ASN A 369 12.21 -27.30 -35.33
N GLU A 370 12.06 -26.77 -34.11
CA GLU A 370 13.11 -26.88 -33.10
C GLU A 370 12.50 -27.39 -31.79
N VAL A 371 12.93 -28.58 -31.39
CA VAL A 371 12.51 -29.28 -30.18
C VAL A 371 13.51 -28.95 -29.08
N ARG A 372 13.05 -28.29 -28.01
CA ARG A 372 13.65 -28.46 -26.68
C ARG A 372 12.53 -28.75 -25.67
N HIS A 373 12.51 -30.03 -25.29
CA HIS A 373 11.70 -30.74 -24.31
C HIS A 373 10.22 -30.34 -24.11
N LYS A 374 9.38 -31.13 -24.83
CA LYS A 374 7.93 -31.38 -24.73
C LYS A 374 6.99 -30.29 -25.31
N LYS A 375 6.37 -30.64 -26.46
CA LYS A 375 5.37 -29.93 -27.30
C LYS A 375 3.93 -30.28 -26.83
N PRO A 376 2.87 -29.45 -27.07
CA PRO A 376 2.32 -29.16 -28.41
C PRO A 376 2.18 -27.68 -28.82
N SER A 377 2.08 -27.51 -30.14
CA SER A 377 1.87 -26.27 -30.92
C SER A 377 0.45 -25.70 -30.77
N ALA A 378 0.32 -24.37 -30.86
CA ALA A 378 -0.90 -23.57 -31.10
C ALA A 378 -2.24 -24.17 -30.59
N LEU A 379 -2.33 -24.42 -29.28
CA LEU A 379 -3.57 -24.74 -28.57
C LEU A 379 -4.03 -23.50 -27.78
N GLU A 380 -5.34 -23.27 -27.69
CA GLU A 380 -5.92 -22.31 -26.74
C GLU A 380 -6.04 -22.94 -25.35
N LYS A 381 -5.86 -22.12 -24.32
CA LYS A 381 -5.54 -22.61 -22.98
C LYS A 381 -6.27 -21.85 -21.89
N TYR A 382 -6.63 -22.57 -20.84
CA TYR A 382 -7.48 -22.08 -19.76
C TYR A 382 -6.98 -22.60 -18.41
N VAL A 383 -7.14 -21.80 -17.37
CA VAL A 383 -6.80 -22.19 -15.99
C VAL A 383 -8.05 -22.66 -15.27
N LEU A 384 -7.93 -23.82 -14.64
CA LEU A 384 -8.97 -24.36 -13.77
C LEU A 384 -8.31 -25.14 -12.63
N SER A 385 -8.62 -24.77 -11.39
CA SER A 385 -8.12 -25.42 -10.17
C SER A 385 -6.58 -25.61 -10.15
N ASP A 386 -5.83 -24.53 -10.32
CA ASP A 386 -4.35 -24.50 -10.28
C ASP A 386 -3.63 -25.39 -11.32
N CYS A 387 -4.37 -25.86 -12.32
CA CYS A 387 -3.84 -26.60 -13.46
C CYS A 387 -4.13 -25.85 -14.76
N ILE A 388 -3.32 -26.12 -15.79
CA ILE A 388 -3.51 -25.50 -17.11
C ILE A 388 -4.08 -26.55 -18.05
N PHE A 389 -5.20 -26.22 -18.69
CA PHE A 389 -5.78 -27.03 -19.74
C PHE A 389 -5.37 -26.47 -21.09
N ALA A 390 -4.89 -27.33 -21.98
CA ALA A 390 -4.67 -27.02 -23.38
C ALA A 390 -5.64 -27.85 -24.23
N VAL A 391 -6.52 -27.16 -24.93
CA VAL A 391 -7.67 -27.77 -25.61
C VAL A 391 -7.52 -27.57 -27.10
N GLY A 392 -7.52 -28.67 -27.88
CA GLY A 392 -7.54 -28.63 -29.35
C GLY A 392 -6.47 -27.75 -29.98
N GLY A 393 -6.51 -27.54 -31.30
CA GLY A 393 -5.58 -26.67 -32.01
C GLY A 393 -4.83 -27.39 -33.13
N GLY A 394 -3.87 -26.68 -33.73
CA GLY A 394 -3.14 -27.15 -34.90
C GLY A 394 -1.85 -27.90 -34.54
N THR A 395 -1.72 -29.13 -35.01
CA THR A 395 -0.41 -29.81 -35.05
C THR A 395 0.54 -29.09 -35.99
N LEU A 396 1.83 -29.41 -35.86
CA LEU A 396 2.87 -29.01 -36.80
C LEU A 396 2.43 -29.31 -38.25
N LEU A 397 1.86 -30.49 -38.51
CA LEU A 397 1.44 -30.91 -39.85
C LEU A 397 0.18 -30.19 -40.38
N GLY A 398 -0.33 -29.16 -39.68
CA GLY A 398 -1.55 -28.44 -40.04
C GLY A 398 -2.83 -29.24 -39.78
N THR A 399 -2.73 -30.44 -39.20
CA THR A 399 -3.90 -31.23 -38.80
C THR A 399 -4.47 -30.70 -37.49
N LEU A 400 -5.80 -30.56 -37.46
CA LEU A 400 -6.52 -30.17 -36.25
C LEU A 400 -6.53 -31.32 -35.24
N THR A 401 -6.45 -30.98 -33.97
CA THR A 401 -6.49 -31.93 -32.86
C THR A 401 -7.78 -31.81 -32.07
N HIS A 402 -8.20 -32.94 -31.50
CA HIS A 402 -9.33 -33.04 -30.57
C HIS A 402 -8.85 -33.36 -29.15
N THR A 403 -7.53 -33.33 -28.92
CA THR A 403 -6.91 -33.69 -27.65
C THR A 403 -7.09 -32.58 -26.64
N VAL A 404 -7.27 -32.97 -25.38
CA VAL A 404 -7.19 -32.07 -24.24
C VAL A 404 -6.01 -32.54 -23.40
N GLU A 405 -5.11 -31.62 -23.09
CA GLU A 405 -3.95 -31.86 -22.25
C GLU A 405 -4.02 -31.03 -20.99
N LEU A 406 -3.63 -31.63 -19.87
CA LEU A 406 -3.62 -31.04 -18.55
C LEU A 406 -2.17 -30.90 -18.10
N TYR A 407 -1.77 -29.70 -17.71
CA TYR A 407 -0.49 -29.45 -17.05
C TYR A 407 -0.70 -29.28 -15.55
N GLN A 408 0.02 -30.09 -14.78
CA GLN A 408 0.10 -30.00 -13.33
C GLN A 408 1.45 -29.40 -12.92
N PRO A 409 1.47 -28.17 -12.36
CA PRO A 409 2.71 -27.52 -11.93
C PRO A 409 3.47 -28.30 -10.85
N THR A 410 2.77 -29.00 -9.96
CA THR A 410 3.33 -29.83 -8.87
C THR A 410 4.37 -30.83 -9.37
N ASP A 411 4.02 -31.53 -10.45
CA ASP A 411 4.79 -32.66 -10.98
C ASP A 411 5.60 -32.28 -12.23
N ASN A 412 5.39 -31.07 -12.76
CA ASN A 412 5.90 -30.64 -14.06
C ASN A 412 5.57 -31.65 -15.17
N LYS A 413 4.32 -32.09 -15.22
CA LYS A 413 3.84 -33.12 -16.15
C LYS A 413 2.63 -32.64 -16.93
N TRP A 414 2.61 -33.07 -18.19
CA TRP A 414 1.46 -32.98 -19.07
C TRP A 414 0.81 -34.36 -19.15
N GLU A 415 -0.51 -34.40 -18.97
CA GLU A 415 -1.31 -35.62 -19.05
C GLU A 415 -2.49 -35.40 -20.01
N PHE A 416 -2.92 -36.47 -20.68
CA PHE A 416 -4.10 -36.39 -21.53
C PHE A 416 -5.38 -36.46 -20.70
N ALA A 417 -6.28 -35.51 -20.92
CA ALA A 417 -7.63 -35.52 -20.40
C ALA A 417 -8.62 -36.07 -21.44
N ALA A 418 -9.90 -36.12 -21.09
CA ALA A 418 -10.95 -36.58 -21.99
C ALA A 418 -10.96 -35.72 -23.28
N PRO A 419 -10.82 -36.34 -24.47
CA PRO A 419 -10.73 -35.61 -25.71
C PRO A 419 -12.09 -35.04 -26.15
N PHE A 420 -12.07 -34.00 -26.97
CA PHE A 420 -13.28 -33.47 -27.60
C PHE A 420 -13.84 -34.44 -28.64
N PRO A 421 -15.16 -34.43 -28.89
CA PRO A 421 -15.79 -35.29 -29.90
C PRO A 421 -15.31 -35.01 -31.34
N ARG A 422 -14.73 -33.84 -31.60
CA ARG A 422 -14.25 -33.42 -32.92
C ARG A 422 -12.95 -32.61 -32.79
N PRO A 423 -12.11 -32.59 -33.83
CA PRO A 423 -10.95 -31.70 -33.88
C PRO A 423 -11.40 -30.25 -33.98
N ILE A 424 -10.84 -29.40 -33.13
CA ILE A 424 -11.23 -27.99 -33.00
C ILE A 424 -10.00 -27.06 -33.05
N ALA A 425 -10.15 -25.84 -33.56
CA ALA A 425 -9.14 -24.77 -33.51
C ALA A 425 -9.79 -23.39 -33.68
N ASP A 426 -9.04 -22.32 -33.39
CA ASP A 426 -9.52 -20.93 -33.42
C ASP A 426 -10.82 -20.78 -32.60
N HIS A 427 -10.84 -21.36 -31.41
CA HIS A 427 -12.01 -21.36 -30.54
C HIS A 427 -11.95 -20.15 -29.60
N ALA A 428 -12.83 -20.11 -28.61
CA ALA A 428 -12.75 -19.21 -27.49
C ALA A 428 -13.26 -19.98 -26.28
N GLY A 429 -12.76 -19.69 -25.10
CA GLY A 429 -13.18 -20.43 -23.92
C GLY A 429 -13.01 -19.66 -22.64
N THR A 430 -13.70 -20.16 -21.62
CA THR A 430 -13.75 -19.53 -20.30
C THR A 430 -14.07 -20.58 -19.24
N THR A 431 -13.71 -20.32 -18.00
CA THR A 431 -14.01 -21.20 -16.87
C THR A 431 -15.06 -20.56 -15.97
N HIS A 432 -16.06 -21.33 -15.56
CA HIS A 432 -17.08 -20.88 -14.61
C HIS A 432 -17.49 -22.02 -13.69
N LYS A 433 -17.45 -21.78 -12.37
CA LYS A 433 -17.82 -22.74 -11.31
C LYS A 433 -17.16 -24.13 -11.48
N GLY A 434 -15.86 -24.14 -11.81
CA GLY A 434 -15.11 -25.39 -11.98
C GLY A 434 -15.43 -26.15 -13.27
N ILE A 435 -16.10 -25.52 -14.24
CA ILE A 435 -16.37 -26.08 -15.56
C ILE A 435 -15.67 -25.23 -16.63
N LEU A 436 -15.05 -25.90 -17.60
CA LEU A 436 -14.45 -25.26 -18.78
C LEU A 436 -15.46 -25.23 -19.93
N TYR A 437 -15.75 -24.03 -20.43
CA TYR A 437 -16.65 -23.78 -21.55
C TYR A 437 -15.83 -23.40 -22.78
N ILE A 438 -16.12 -24.04 -23.92
CA ILE A 438 -15.46 -23.77 -25.20
C ILE A 438 -16.53 -23.46 -26.25
N SER A 439 -16.39 -22.31 -26.92
CA SER A 439 -17.32 -21.81 -27.92
C SER A 439 -16.58 -21.34 -29.17
N GLY A 440 -17.18 -21.55 -30.33
CA GLY A 440 -16.52 -21.23 -31.59
C GLY A 440 -15.57 -22.34 -32.03
N ASP A 441 -15.51 -22.57 -33.33
CA ASP A 441 -14.60 -23.54 -33.94
C ASP A 441 -14.50 -23.25 -35.44
N ARG A 442 -13.30 -23.42 -35.99
CA ARG A 442 -13.08 -23.60 -37.43
C ARG A 442 -13.12 -25.08 -37.79
N ALA A 443 -14.22 -25.77 -37.43
CA ALA A 443 -14.53 -27.05 -38.03
C ALA A 443 -14.79 -26.85 -39.52
N SER A 444 -14.37 -27.80 -40.35
CA SER A 444 -14.75 -27.86 -41.76
C SER A 444 -16.29 -27.79 -41.92
N ARG A 445 -16.80 -26.57 -42.12
CA ARG A 445 -18.13 -26.16 -42.61
C ARG A 445 -19.29 -25.82 -41.64
N LYS A 446 -19.22 -25.88 -40.30
CA LYS A 446 -20.30 -25.32 -39.42
C LYS A 446 -19.80 -24.85 -38.04
N GLN A 447 -20.24 -23.65 -37.61
CA GLN A 447 -20.03 -23.11 -36.26
C GLN A 447 -20.99 -23.76 -35.26
N HIS A 448 -20.48 -24.22 -34.11
CA HIS A 448 -21.28 -24.81 -33.02
C HIS A 448 -20.74 -24.35 -31.65
N ILE A 449 -21.62 -24.31 -30.63
CA ILE A 449 -21.26 -24.08 -29.21
C ILE A 449 -21.25 -25.45 -28.51
N PHE A 450 -20.18 -25.79 -27.80
CA PHE A 450 -20.07 -27.05 -27.05
C PHE A 450 -20.03 -26.77 -25.55
N ILE A 451 -20.89 -27.45 -24.78
CA ILE A 451 -20.87 -27.41 -23.31
C ILE A 451 -20.29 -28.73 -22.84
N VAL A 452 -19.13 -28.70 -22.19
CA VAL A 452 -18.56 -29.88 -21.53
C VAL A 452 -18.61 -29.65 -20.03
N PRO A 453 -19.56 -30.26 -19.29
CA PRO A 453 -19.51 -30.27 -17.83
C PRO A 453 -18.36 -31.19 -17.39
N LEU A 454 -17.19 -30.62 -17.13
CA LEU A 454 -16.13 -31.31 -16.37
C LEU A 454 -16.54 -31.31 -14.90
N ILE A 455 -17.29 -32.34 -14.49
CA ILE A 455 -17.64 -32.56 -13.09
C ILE A 455 -16.37 -33.07 -12.40
N PHE A 456 -15.85 -32.31 -11.44
CA PHE A 456 -14.88 -32.79 -10.45
C PHE A 456 -15.56 -33.88 -9.61
N ALA A 457 -15.40 -35.13 -10.01
CA ALA A 457 -15.72 -36.28 -9.17
C ALA A 457 -14.39 -36.93 -8.79
N GLY A 458 -13.97 -36.70 -7.54
CA GLY A 458 -12.99 -37.56 -6.91
C GLY A 458 -13.46 -39.01 -7.04
N ILE A 459 -12.63 -39.84 -7.66
CA ILE A 459 -12.65 -41.30 -7.59
C ILE A 459 -14.04 -41.93 -7.81
N LEU A 460 -14.38 -42.26 -9.06
CA LEU A 460 -14.78 -43.63 -9.42
C LEU A 460 -14.81 -43.80 -10.93
N MET A 461 -14.07 -44.79 -11.42
CA MET A 461 -14.31 -45.42 -12.71
C MET A 461 -15.72 -46.03 -12.71
N SER A 462 -16.61 -45.61 -13.61
CA SER A 462 -17.63 -46.51 -14.15
C SER A 462 -18.14 -46.00 -15.49
N GLN A 463 -18.16 -46.89 -16.47
CA GLN A 463 -18.70 -46.68 -17.79
C GLN A 463 -20.20 -46.38 -17.77
N SER A 464 -20.67 -45.84 -18.91
CA SER A 464 -22.05 -45.78 -19.39
C SER A 464 -22.93 -44.65 -18.85
N LYS A 465 -22.99 -43.56 -19.61
CA LYS A 465 -24.23 -42.81 -19.89
C LYS A 465 -24.07 -42.04 -21.21
N PRO A 466 -25.13 -41.95 -22.04
CA PRO A 466 -25.02 -41.36 -23.36
C PRO A 466 -24.79 -39.85 -23.27
N ALA A 467 -23.99 -39.32 -24.20
CA ALA A 467 -23.73 -37.90 -24.33
C ALA A 467 -25.05 -37.10 -24.43
N PRO A 468 -25.19 -35.94 -23.77
CA PRO A 468 -26.35 -35.09 -23.98
C PRO A 468 -26.34 -34.56 -25.41
N THR A 469 -27.50 -34.63 -26.06
CA THR A 469 -27.73 -34.09 -27.40
C THR A 469 -27.45 -32.59 -27.47
N PRO A 470 -26.82 -32.08 -28.55
CA PRO A 470 -26.59 -30.65 -28.71
C PRO A 470 -27.91 -29.89 -28.76
N ILE A 471 -28.14 -29.01 -27.79
CA ILE A 471 -29.30 -28.12 -27.78
C ILE A 471 -29.00 -26.97 -28.74
N THR A 472 -29.78 -26.89 -29.82
CA THR A 472 -29.72 -25.77 -30.77
C THR A 472 -30.69 -24.71 -30.28
N LEU A 473 -30.20 -23.67 -29.60
CA LEU A 473 -31.02 -22.52 -29.23
C LEU A 473 -31.00 -21.50 -30.38
N THR A 474 -32.13 -21.40 -31.10
CA THR A 474 -32.40 -20.33 -32.07
C THR A 474 -33.08 -19.16 -31.38
N ALA A 475 -32.31 -18.26 -30.74
CA ALA A 475 -32.71 -16.89 -30.43
C ALA A 475 -31.48 -16.07 -29.96
N PRO A 476 -31.40 -14.76 -30.25
CA PRO A 476 -30.28 -13.93 -29.87
C PRO A 476 -30.40 -13.57 -28.38
N VAL A 477 -29.55 -14.15 -27.54
CA VAL A 477 -29.40 -13.70 -26.15
C VAL A 477 -28.07 -12.95 -26.05
N SER A 478 -28.20 -11.64 -25.90
CA SER A 478 -27.12 -10.71 -25.55
C SER A 478 -26.57 -11.03 -24.17
N LEU A 479 -25.30 -11.43 -24.09
CA LEU A 479 -24.49 -11.40 -22.87
C LEU A 479 -23.06 -10.95 -23.21
N SER A 480 -22.83 -9.66 -22.97
CA SER A 480 -21.55 -8.97 -22.69
C SER A 480 -20.74 -9.76 -21.63
N CYS A 481 -19.41 -9.84 -21.56
CA CYS A 481 -18.30 -9.05 -22.10
C CYS A 481 -17.00 -9.88 -22.02
N CYS A 482 -16.20 -9.92 -23.09
CA CYS A 482 -14.75 -9.79 -23.05
C CYS A 482 -14.37 -9.15 -24.39
N VAL A 483 -13.72 -8.00 -24.33
CA VAL A 483 -13.57 -7.01 -25.41
C VAL A 483 -13.18 -7.65 -26.74
N SER A 484 -14.14 -7.73 -27.66
CA SER A 484 -13.96 -7.99 -29.08
C SER A 484 -14.61 -6.82 -29.82
N THR A 485 -13.82 -5.79 -30.15
CA THR A 485 -14.25 -4.81 -31.15
C THR A 485 -14.34 -5.52 -32.49
N ALA A 486 -15.57 -5.66 -32.97
CA ALA A 486 -15.89 -6.21 -34.27
C ALA A 486 -15.37 -5.29 -35.38
N SER A 487 -14.64 -5.90 -36.32
CA SER A 487 -14.55 -5.64 -37.77
C SER A 487 -13.10 -5.57 -38.27
N LEU A 488 -12.83 -6.39 -39.29
CA LEU A 488 -11.59 -6.51 -40.10
C LEU A 488 -10.44 -7.35 -39.50
N PRO A 489 -9.61 -7.98 -40.35
CA PRO A 489 -9.17 -9.37 -40.18
C PRO A 489 -8.15 -9.57 -39.04
N SER A 490 -8.63 -10.27 -38.00
CA SER A 490 -7.95 -11.10 -36.99
C SER A 490 -6.43 -10.92 -36.85
N ARG A 491 -6.04 -9.88 -36.11
CA ARG A 491 -4.79 -9.80 -35.34
C ARG A 491 -5.21 -9.65 -33.87
N MET A 492 -5.07 -10.69 -33.06
CA MET A 492 -5.34 -10.61 -31.62
C MET A 492 -4.03 -10.79 -30.85
N ALA A 493 -3.56 -9.71 -30.24
CA ALA A 493 -2.62 -9.75 -29.13
C ALA A 493 -3.44 -9.78 -27.84
N GLY A 494 -3.14 -10.73 -26.95
CA GLY A 494 -3.77 -10.80 -25.62
C GLY A 494 -3.28 -9.64 -24.74
N ILE A 495 -4.22 -8.90 -24.17
CA ILE A 495 -3.99 -7.77 -23.26
C ILE A 495 -4.26 -8.30 -21.85
N ILE A 496 -3.28 -8.28 -20.94
CA ILE A 496 -3.44 -8.74 -19.55
C ILE A 496 -2.82 -7.74 -18.58
N PHE A 497 -3.56 -7.40 -17.52
CA PHE A 497 -3.09 -6.60 -16.39
C PHE A 497 -2.41 -7.49 -15.33
N PHE A 498 -1.33 -7.01 -14.74
CA PHE A 498 -0.35 -7.59 -13.80
C PHE A 498 -0.27 -6.73 -12.57
N PRO A 499 0.47 -7.07 -11.51
CA PRO A 499 1.02 -6.13 -10.53
C PRO A 499 2.43 -5.62 -10.93
N SER A 500 2.78 -4.34 -10.64
CA SER A 500 4.11 -3.77 -10.94
C SER A 500 5.22 -4.37 -10.07
N ARG A 501 6.43 -4.46 -10.62
CA ARG A 501 7.67 -4.86 -9.91
C ARG A 501 8.36 -3.70 -9.21
#